data_AF-A0A817Q611-F1
#
_entry.id   AF-A0A817Q611-F1
#
_cell.length_a   1.000
_cell.length_b   1.000
_cell.length_c   1.000
_cell.angle_alpha   90.00
_cell.angle_beta   90.00
_cell.angle_gamma   90.00
#
_symmetry.space_group_name_H-M   'P 1'
#
loop_
_entity.id
_entity.type
_entity.pdbx_description
1 polymer ?
#
loop_
_entity_poly.entity_id
_entity_poly.type
_entity_poly.pdbx_seq_one_letter_code
_entity_poly.pdbx_strand_id
1 'polypeptide(L)' 'MVRLKSHVSVRRKLQLENTEDVPIVLTIKRIYNKILETGSVEDRDQSGRPVSATTDKITEISEVLTATPITSVRQISQE' A
#
# COMPACT_ATOMS: atom_id res chain seq x y z
N MET A 1 -8.25 -18.97 4.90
CA MET A 1 -7.47 -18.29 3.85
C MET A 1 -8.23 -18.43 2.53
N VAL A 2 -8.77 -17.33 1.98
CA VAL A 2 -9.60 -17.36 0.76
C VAL A 2 -8.69 -17.64 -0.44
N ARG A 3 -8.80 -18.83 -1.05
CA ARG A 3 -8.05 -19.19 -2.26
C ARG A 3 -8.74 -18.60 -3.50
N LEU A 4 -8.41 -17.35 -3.83
CA LEU A 4 -8.80 -16.74 -5.10
C LEU A 4 -7.88 -17.28 -6.21
N LYS A 5 -8.44 -17.97 -7.21
CA LYS A 5 -7.65 -18.59 -8.31
C LYS A 5 -7.07 -17.56 -9.27
N SER A 6 -7.87 -16.57 -9.67
CA SER A 6 -7.48 -15.46 -10.54
C SER A 6 -8.57 -14.38 -10.55
N HIS A 7 -8.21 -13.13 -10.87
CA HIS A 7 -9.18 -12.03 -11.03
C HIS A 7 -10.26 -12.33 -12.09
N VAL A 8 -9.92 -13.06 -13.15
CA VAL A 8 -10.89 -13.51 -14.18
C VAL A 8 -11.91 -14.49 -13.59
N SER A 9 -11.45 -15.41 -12.73
CA SER A 9 -12.34 -16.36 -12.06
C SER A 9 -13.31 -15.66 -11.11
N VAL A 10 -12.85 -14.61 -10.43
CA VAL A 10 -13.70 -13.78 -9.55
C VAL A 10 -14.80 -13.10 -10.36
N ARG A 11 -14.46 -12.47 -11.49
CA ARG A 11 -15.45 -11.84 -12.38
C ARG A 11 -16.48 -12.85 -12.88
N ARG A 12 -16.03 -14.02 -13.34
CA ARG A 12 -16.92 -15.07 -13.83
C ARG A 12 -17.87 -15.57 -12.74
N LYS A 13 -17.40 -15.66 -11.49
CA LYS A 13 -18.24 -16.04 -10.35
C LYS A 13 -19.33 -15.00 -10.06
N LEU A 14 -18.98 -13.71 -10.06
CA LEU A 14 -19.93 -12.61 -9.87
C LEU A 14 -21.00 -12.55 -10.97
N GLN A 15 -20.62 -12.84 -12.22
CA GLN A 15 -21.57 -12.94 -13.34
C GLN A 15 -22.54 -14.11 -13.17
N LEU A 16 -22.05 -15.26 -12.71
CA LEU A 16 -22.89 -16.44 -12.45
C LEU A 16 -23.82 -16.25 -11.26
N GLU A 17 -23.44 -15.42 -10.30
CA GLU A 17 -24.24 -15.06 -9.12
C GLU A 17 -25.27 -13.96 -9.42
N ASN A 18 -25.46 -13.56 -10.70
CA ASN A 18 -26.40 -12.51 -11.14
C ASN A 18 -26.29 -11.21 -10.33
N THR A 19 -25.07 -10.81 -9.96
CA THR A 19 -24.86 -9.51 -9.34
C THR A 19 -25.23 -8.41 -10.34
N GLU A 20 -26.20 -7.55 -10.01
CA GLU A 20 -26.70 -6.50 -10.92
C GLU A 20 -25.58 -5.59 -11.43
N ASP A 21 -24.61 -5.27 -10.56
CA ASP A 21 -23.49 -4.39 -10.87
C ASP A 21 -22.14 -5.10 -10.75
N VAL A 22 -21.83 -5.98 -11.71
CA VAL A 22 -20.50 -6.61 -11.77
C VAL A 22 -19.43 -5.53 -11.97
N PRO A 23 -18.45 -5.37 -11.06
CA PRO A 23 -17.43 -4.35 -11.20
C PRO A 23 -16.58 -4.52 -12.46
N ILE A 24 -16.06 -3.41 -12.98
CA ILE A 24 -15.15 -3.40 -14.13
C ILE A 24 -13.92 -4.25 -13.82
N VAL A 25 -13.38 -4.93 -14.85
CA VAL A 25 -12.22 -5.82 -14.75
C VAL A 25 -11.05 -5.18 -14.00
N LEU A 26 -10.79 -3.89 -14.23
CA LEU A 26 -9.72 -3.14 -13.57
C LEU A 26 -9.92 -3.08 -12.05
N THR A 27 -11.15 -2.86 -11.58
CA THR A 27 -11.50 -2.85 -10.16
C THR A 27 -11.27 -4.22 -9.53
N ILE A 28 -11.72 -5.28 -10.20
CA ILE A 28 -11.54 -6.66 -9.72
C ILE A 28 -10.05 -7.01 -9.66
N LYS A 29 -9.27 -6.65 -10.69
CA LYS A 29 -7.82 -6.85 -10.73
C LYS A 29 -7.12 -6.09 -9.60
N ARG A 30 -7.49 -4.83 -9.36
CA ARG A 30 -6.92 -4.00 -8.27
C ARG A 30 -7.17 -4.63 -6.91
N ILE A 31 -8.41 -5.00 -6.61
CA ILE A 31 -8.78 -5.62 -5.33
C ILE A 31 -8.11 -6.98 -5.17
N TYR A 32 -8.10 -7.81 -6.22
CA TYR A 32 -7.42 -9.11 -6.21
C TYR A 32 -5.94 -8.99 -5.87
N ASN A 33 -5.21 -8.08 -6.53
CA ASN A 33 -3.80 -7.87 -6.26
C ASN A 33 -3.59 -7.35 -4.82
N LYS A 34 -4.42 -6.41 -4.38
CA LYS A 34 -4.36 -5.89 -3.01
C LYS A 34 -4.53 -6.99 -1.96
N ILE A 35 -5.48 -7.90 -2.12
CA ILE A 35 -5.65 -9.04 -1.22
C ILE A 35 -4.40 -9.93 -1.20
N LEU A 36 -3.75 -10.16 -2.35
CA LEU A 36 -2.52 -10.96 -2.40
C LEU A 36 -1.34 -10.26 -1.71
N GLU A 37 -1.26 -8.94 -1.81
CA GLU A 37 -0.16 -8.14 -1.25
C GLU A 37 -0.33 -7.87 0.24
N THR A 38 -1.54 -7.53 0.69
CA THR A 38 -1.80 -7.04 2.05
C THR A 38 -2.64 -8.01 2.89
N GLY A 39 -3.27 -9.01 2.27
CA GLY A 39 -4.24 -9.87 2.94
C GLY A 39 -5.57 -9.18 3.26
N SER A 40 -5.77 -7.92 2.86
CA SER A 40 -6.96 -7.12 3.21
C SER A 40 -7.64 -6.51 1.98
N VAL A 41 -8.95 -6.32 2.09
CA VAL A 41 -9.77 -5.56 1.12
C VAL A 41 -9.90 -4.09 1.50
N GLU A 42 -9.62 -3.72 2.75
CA GLU A 42 -9.83 -2.39 3.30
C GLU A 42 -8.88 -1.37 2.67
N ASP A 43 -9.43 -0.25 2.20
CA ASP A 43 -8.64 0.85 1.66
C ASP A 43 -7.79 1.47 2.75
N ARG A 44 -6.54 1.79 2.40
CA ARG A 44 -5.68 2.55 3.31
C ARG A 44 -6.25 3.94 3.46
N ASP A 45 -6.18 4.47 4.68
CA ASP A 45 -6.45 5.88 4.91
C ASP A 45 -5.54 6.71 4.00
N GLN A 46 -6.12 7.68 3.31
CA GLN A 46 -5.36 8.60 2.47
C GLN A 46 -4.62 9.58 3.38
N SER A 47 -3.47 9.17 3.90
CA SER A 47 -2.52 10.12 4.46
C SER A 47 -1.99 10.97 3.31
N GLY A 48 -2.32 12.26 3.30
CA GLY A 48 -1.70 13.22 2.40
C GLY A 48 -0.17 13.23 2.58
N ARG A 49 0.54 13.87 1.66
CA ARG A 49 1.99 14.05 1.83
C ARG A 49 2.23 14.87 3.10
N PRO A 50 3.01 14.39 4.09
CA PRO A 50 3.33 15.19 5.27
C PRO A 50 4.06 16.47 4.82
N VAL A 51 3.50 17.61 5.22
CA VAL A 51 4.00 18.96 4.86
C VAL A 51 5.17 19.37 5.76
N SER A 52 5.24 18.80 6.96
CA SER A 52 6.34 18.96 7.92
C SER A 52 6.96 17.62 8.26
N ALA A 53 8.21 17.64 8.70
CA ALA A 53 8.87 16.46 9.23
C ALA A 53 8.05 15.89 10.39
N THR A 54 7.61 14.64 10.24
CA THR A 54 6.93 13.90 11.30
C THR A 54 7.93 13.62 12.42
N THR A 55 7.49 13.55 13.67
CA THR A 55 8.33 13.23 14.83
C THR A 55 9.19 11.98 14.60
N ASP A 56 8.63 10.99 13.92
CA ASP A 56 9.28 9.70 13.66
C ASP A 56 10.45 9.83 12.67
N LYS A 57 10.32 10.72 11.68
CA LYS A 57 11.41 11.08 10.75
C LYS A 57 12.52 11.85 11.46
N ILE A 58 12.16 12.68 12.43
CA ILE A 58 13.12 13.46 13.22
C ILE A 58 13.92 12.52 14.12
N THR A 59 13.27 11.55 14.76
CA THR A 59 13.94 10.54 15.58
C THR A 59 14.89 9.68 14.75
N GLU A 60 14.46 9.21 13.58
CA GLU A 60 15.30 8.44 12.65
C GLU A 60 16.57 9.21 12.24
N ILE A 61 16.42 10.48 11.82
CA ILE A 61 17.57 11.31 11.44
C ILE A 61 18.48 11.56 12.65
N SER A 62 17.91 11.77 13.84
CA SER A 62 18.71 11.99 15.05
C SER A 62 19.55 10.77 15.43
N GLU A 63 19.01 9.56 15.30
CA GLU A 63 19.73 8.32 15.56
C GLU A 63 20.91 8.16 14.60
N VAL A 64 20.71 8.40 13.31
CA VAL A 64 21.78 8.37 12.29
C VAL A 64 22.87 9.39 12.60
N LEU A 65 22.50 10.62 12.95
CA LEU A 65 23.47 11.66 13.30
C LEU A 65 24.27 11.33 14.57
N THR A 66 23.66 10.64 15.54
CA THR A 66 24.38 10.17 16.74
C THR A 66 25.32 9.00 16.45
N ALA A 67 24.94 8.10 15.54
CA ALA A 67 25.76 6.94 15.16
C ALA A 67 26.96 7.32 14.28
N THR A 68 26.80 8.33 13.40
CA THR A 68 27.87 8.81 12.51
C THR A 68 27.93 10.35 12.51
N PRO A 69 28.68 10.96 13.44
CA PRO A 69 28.67 12.42 13.65
C PRO A 69 29.30 13.26 12.53
N ILE A 70 29.96 12.65 11.55
CA ILE A 70 30.63 13.33 10.43
C ILE A 70 29.73 13.42 9.19
N THR A 71 28.63 12.66 9.14
CA THR A 71 27.71 12.67 8.00
C THR A 71 26.88 13.94 7.99
N SER A 72 26.97 14.71 6.91
CA SER A 72 26.12 15.87 6.71
C SER A 72 24.67 15.42 6.52
N VAL A 73 23.70 16.17 7.07
CA VAL A 73 22.27 15.96 6.81
C VAL A 73 21.96 15.90 5.31
N ARG A 74 22.73 16.62 4.48
CA ARG A 74 22.59 16.58 3.01
C ARG A 74 22.93 15.21 2.41
N GLN A 75 23.89 14.48 2.98
CA GLN A 75 24.25 13.13 2.54
C GLN A 75 23.17 12.11 2.92
N ILE A 76 22.58 12.26 4.10
CA ILE A 76 21.49 11.40 4.59
C ILE A 76 20.21 11.57 3.74
N SER A 77 19.96 12.77 3.21
CA SER A 77 18.76 13.05 2.41
C SER A 77 18.79 12.53 0.95
N GLN A 78 19.90 11.95 0.49
CA GLN A 78 20.12 11.55 -0.91
C GLN A 78 20.05 10.04 -1.16
N GLU A 79 19.91 9.22 -0.12
CA GLU A 79 19.60 7.77 -0.21
C GLU A 79 18.09 7.50 -0.10
#